data_AF-A0A538RXL3-F1
#
_entry.id   AF-A0A538RXL3-F1
#
_cell.length_a   1.000
_cell.length_b   1.000
_cell.length_c   1.000
_cell.angle_alpha   90.00
_cell.angle_beta   90.00
_cell.angle_gamma   90.00
#
_symmetry.space_group_name_H-M   'P 1'
#
loop_
_entity.id
_entity.type
_entity.pdbx_description
1 polymer ?
#
loop_
_entity_poly.entity_id
_entity_poly.type
_entity_poly.pdbx_seq_one_letter_code
_entity_poly.pdbx_strand_id
1 'polypeptide(L)'
;LVYTFSITGVLTCYETATGVQKWQVDTLKEFAARNLFFGMACSPLVEGDLVLVSVGGKGASIVAFDKNSGQVIWKSLDDGASYSSPIAFGEGSARQVVFLTQQGLVSLKPSDGSVFWKFPLVDKLLESSTTPARCGDILVASSITYGSVGLHLENKDDRPAASEMWKNEALTSYFSTPIAVGTDHIYMVTGTKPPAIFNQAKLHCLDAKTGKDLWPKPKIVGQYHATLLRTGDSKLLMLEEAGNLVLLDPDPKEYKELARSKVCGHTWAHPALANGRLYVRDDKEVICLQLEPNSKSD
;
A
#
# COMPACT_ATOMS: atom_id res chain seq x y z
N LEU A 1 -8.40 -15.50 12.13
CA LEU A 1 -7.48 -14.72 12.99
C LEU A 1 -7.40 -13.31 12.41
N VAL A 2 -7.24 -12.30 13.27
CA VAL A 2 -7.04 -10.90 12.88
C VAL A 2 -5.69 -10.46 13.42
N TYR A 3 -4.89 -9.80 12.58
CA TYR A 3 -3.56 -9.31 12.95
C TYR A 3 -3.55 -7.79 12.92
N THR A 4 -3.06 -7.18 13.97
CA THR A 4 -2.92 -5.72 14.06
C THR A 4 -1.48 -5.36 14.38
N PHE A 5 -0.97 -4.29 13.76
CA PHE A 5 0.31 -3.70 14.12
C PHE A 5 0.07 -2.25 14.53
N SER A 6 0.27 -1.99 15.82
CA SER A 6 -0.03 -0.68 16.40
C SER A 6 1.06 0.35 16.10
N ILE A 7 0.75 1.63 16.31
CA ILE A 7 1.68 2.76 16.14
C ILE A 7 2.94 2.65 17.02
N THR A 8 2.90 1.84 18.07
CA THR A 8 4.03 1.55 18.97
C THR A 8 4.78 0.26 18.59
N GLY A 9 4.48 -0.32 17.43
CA GLY A 9 5.14 -1.54 16.93
C GLY A 9 4.80 -2.79 17.73
N VAL A 10 3.60 -2.86 18.32
CA VAL A 10 3.10 -4.08 18.95
C VAL A 10 2.27 -4.86 17.92
N LEU A 11 2.75 -6.04 17.55
CA LEU A 11 2.06 -6.99 16.68
C LEU A 11 1.19 -7.91 17.53
N THR A 12 -0.13 -7.94 17.27
CA THR A 12 -1.08 -8.73 18.06
C THR A 12 -1.96 -9.58 17.15
N CYS A 13 -2.26 -10.79 17.59
CA CYS A 13 -3.23 -11.68 16.96
C CYS A 13 -4.46 -11.85 17.83
N TYR A 14 -5.63 -11.75 17.20
CA TYR A 14 -6.94 -11.96 17.82
C TYR A 14 -7.71 -13.05 17.09
N GLU A 15 -8.58 -13.74 17.83
CA GLU A 15 -9.59 -14.60 17.25
C GLU A 15 -10.71 -13.77 16.62
N THR A 16 -10.99 -14.03 15.34
CA THR A 16 -11.97 -13.23 14.58
C THR A 16 -13.38 -13.29 15.16
N ALA A 17 -13.80 -14.44 15.71
CA ALA A 17 -15.15 -14.65 16.20
C ALA A 17 -15.42 -14.00 17.57
N THR A 18 -14.39 -13.93 18.43
CA THR A 18 -14.54 -13.56 19.84
C THR A 18 -13.81 -12.27 20.20
N GLY A 19 -12.84 -11.85 19.39
CA GLY A 19 -11.92 -10.75 19.70
C GLY A 19 -10.86 -11.12 20.75
N VAL A 20 -10.79 -12.38 21.20
CA VAL A 20 -9.81 -12.81 22.22
C VAL A 20 -8.39 -12.74 21.66
N GLN A 21 -7.49 -12.07 22.39
CA GLN A 21 -6.07 -12.04 22.09
C GLN A 21 -5.47 -13.45 22.22
N LYS A 22 -4.82 -13.93 21.15
CA LYS A 22 -4.13 -15.23 21.12
C LYS A 22 -2.65 -15.09 21.47
N TRP A 23 -1.98 -14.09 20.91
CA TRP A 23 -0.58 -13.78 21.18
C TRP A 23 -0.28 -12.31 20.86
N GLN A 24 0.81 -11.80 21.42
CA GLN A 24 1.28 -10.44 21.22
C GLN A 24 2.80 -10.38 21.30
N VAL A 25 3.42 -9.55 20.45
CA VAL A 25 4.86 -9.30 20.42
C VAL A 25 5.09 -7.79 20.33
N ASP A 26 5.86 -7.24 21.26
CA ASP A 26 6.42 -5.89 21.16
C ASP A 26 7.67 -5.94 20.29
N THR A 27 7.54 -5.64 18.99
CA THR A 27 8.64 -5.83 18.04
C THR A 27 9.73 -4.79 18.24
N LEU A 28 9.39 -3.58 18.68
CA LEU A 28 10.41 -2.54 18.90
C LEU A 28 11.32 -2.94 20.06
N LYS A 29 10.74 -3.46 21.15
CA LYS A 29 11.51 -3.96 22.29
C LYS A 29 12.29 -5.22 21.93
N GLU A 30 11.65 -6.23 21.35
CA GLU A 30 12.25 -7.53 21.06
C GLU A 30 13.46 -7.42 20.12
N PHE A 31 13.39 -6.51 19.13
CA PHE A 31 14.42 -6.37 18.10
C PHE A 31 15.26 -5.10 18.24
N ALA A 32 15.16 -4.39 19.38
CA ALA A 32 15.83 -3.12 19.63
C ALA A 32 15.67 -2.11 18.47
N ALA A 33 14.49 -2.11 17.84
CA ALA A 33 14.15 -1.25 16.72
C ALA A 33 13.66 0.12 17.21
N ARG A 34 13.77 1.11 16.34
CA ARG A 34 13.29 2.47 16.63
C ARG A 34 11.89 2.63 16.05
N ASN A 35 11.04 3.37 16.77
CA ASN A 35 9.77 3.79 16.21
C ASN A 35 10.00 4.84 15.10
N LEU A 36 9.08 4.88 14.14
CA LEU A 36 9.05 5.92 13.11
C LEU A 36 8.48 7.23 13.70
N PHE A 37 8.74 8.35 13.03
CA PHE A 37 8.33 9.68 13.49
C PHE A 37 6.80 9.79 13.71
N PHE A 38 6.00 9.19 12.82
CA PHE A 38 4.54 9.13 12.93
C PHE A 38 4.02 7.80 13.50
N GLY A 39 4.91 6.95 14.03
CA GLY A 39 4.56 5.61 14.52
C GLY A 39 4.52 4.54 13.41
N MET A 40 4.58 3.26 13.80
CA MET A 40 4.49 2.17 12.84
C MET A 40 3.11 2.15 12.15
N ALA A 41 3.08 1.92 10.83
CA ALA A 41 1.83 1.94 10.07
C ALA A 41 1.68 0.83 9.02
N CYS A 42 2.68 -0.03 8.83
CA CYS A 42 2.57 -1.10 7.84
C CYS A 42 1.47 -2.10 8.24
N SER A 43 0.64 -2.48 7.28
CA SER A 43 -0.35 -3.53 7.48
C SER A 43 0.36 -4.89 7.48
N PRO A 44 0.16 -5.76 8.50
CA PRO A 44 0.75 -7.10 8.49
C PRO A 44 0.29 -7.91 7.29
N LEU A 45 1.24 -8.56 6.61
CA LEU A 45 0.95 -9.44 5.49
C LEU A 45 0.89 -10.88 5.96
N VAL A 46 -0.27 -11.51 5.78
CA VAL A 46 -0.44 -12.94 5.98
C VAL A 46 -0.04 -13.66 4.70
N GLU A 47 0.97 -14.53 4.79
CA GLU A 47 1.47 -15.33 3.66
C GLU A 47 1.61 -16.79 4.11
N GLY A 48 0.62 -17.62 3.76
CA GLY A 48 0.54 -19.01 4.22
C GLY A 48 0.37 -19.11 5.75
N ASP A 49 1.36 -19.69 6.42
CA ASP A 49 1.43 -19.81 7.88
C ASP A 49 2.21 -18.68 8.56
N LEU A 50 2.60 -17.66 7.79
CA LEU A 50 3.41 -16.54 8.26
C LEU A 50 2.61 -15.24 8.37
N VAL A 51 3.03 -14.39 9.31
CA VAL A 51 2.69 -12.97 9.36
C VAL A 51 3.98 -12.18 9.24
N LEU A 52 4.09 -11.33 8.23
CA LEU A 52 5.29 -10.55 7.94
C LEU A 52 5.04 -9.07 8.21
N VAL A 53 6.01 -8.41 8.85
CA VAL A 53 6.00 -6.97 9.11
C VAL A 53 7.38 -6.34 8.92
N SER A 54 7.39 -5.06 8.53
CA SER A 54 8.61 -4.24 8.54
C SER A 54 8.80 -3.67 9.94
N VAL A 55 9.80 -4.18 10.65
CA VAL A 55 10.14 -3.81 12.03
C VAL A 55 11.23 -2.74 12.06
N GLY A 56 12.22 -2.82 11.17
CA GLY A 56 13.29 -1.83 11.07
C GLY A 56 14.42 -1.98 12.08
N GLY A 57 14.58 -3.17 12.68
CA GLY A 57 15.70 -3.49 13.59
C GLY A 57 16.94 -3.97 12.85
N LYS A 58 18.12 -3.84 13.46
CA LYS A 58 19.36 -4.40 12.90
C LYS A 58 19.30 -5.94 12.89
N GLY A 59 19.55 -6.57 11.75
CA GLY A 59 19.31 -8.00 11.53
C GLY A 59 17.84 -8.44 11.68
N ALA A 60 16.91 -7.48 11.68
CA ALA A 60 15.49 -7.67 11.92
C ALA A 60 14.68 -6.56 11.23
N SER A 61 15.10 -6.14 10.03
CA SER A 61 14.36 -5.15 9.27
C SER A 61 12.97 -5.66 8.91
N ILE A 62 12.93 -6.90 8.42
CA ILE A 62 11.72 -7.63 8.09
C ILE A 62 11.73 -8.91 8.91
N VAL A 63 10.61 -9.18 9.56
CA VAL A 63 10.46 -10.35 10.43
C VAL A 63 9.21 -11.11 10.04
N ALA A 64 9.34 -12.42 9.91
CA ALA A 64 8.22 -13.34 9.74
C ALA A 64 7.96 -14.09 11.05
N PHE A 65 6.70 -14.11 11.44
CA PHE A 65 6.21 -14.79 12.62
C PHE A 65 5.28 -15.93 12.21
N ASP A 66 5.28 -17.02 12.97
CA ASP A 66 4.23 -18.03 12.87
C ASP A 66 2.88 -17.40 13.21
N LYS A 67 1.90 -17.55 12.32
CA LYS A 67 0.62 -16.86 12.41
C LYS A 67 -0.21 -17.30 13.63
N ASN A 68 0.07 -18.48 14.18
CA ASN A 68 -0.73 -19.08 15.25
C ASN A 68 -0.15 -18.81 16.65
N SER A 69 1.17 -18.67 16.76
CA SER A 69 1.90 -18.54 18.02
C SER A 69 2.63 -17.22 18.21
N GLY A 70 2.90 -16.47 17.14
CA GLY A 70 3.70 -15.25 17.18
C GLY A 70 5.20 -15.51 17.35
N GLN A 71 5.67 -16.76 17.24
CA GLN A 71 7.10 -17.07 17.29
C GLN A 71 7.80 -16.62 16.02
N VAL A 72 9.03 -16.12 16.14
CA VAL A 72 9.86 -15.74 15.00
C VAL A 72 10.26 -16.97 14.21
N ILE A 73 9.96 -16.97 12.90
CA ILE A 73 10.42 -18.01 11.96
C ILE A 73 11.72 -17.59 11.30
N TRP A 74 11.77 -16.36 10.79
CA TRP A 74 12.98 -15.80 10.19
C TRP A 74 13.02 -14.28 10.31
N LYS A 75 14.23 -13.74 10.16
CA LYS A 75 14.53 -12.31 10.14
C LYS A 75 15.48 -12.01 8.99
N SER A 76 15.31 -10.84 8.38
CA SER A 76 16.15 -10.42 7.25
C SER A 76 16.49 -8.94 7.31
N LEU A 77 17.68 -8.63 6.79
CA LEU A 77 18.20 -7.27 6.53
C LEU A 77 18.41 -6.40 7.77
N ASP A 78 19.06 -5.27 7.55
CA ASP A 78 19.38 -4.25 8.57
C ASP A 78 18.67 -2.91 8.31
N ASP A 79 17.88 -2.85 7.23
CA ASP A 79 17.21 -1.65 6.76
C ASP A 79 16.24 -1.09 7.82
N GLY A 80 16.09 0.23 7.88
CA GLY A 80 15.04 0.84 8.69
C GLY A 80 13.65 0.59 8.10
N ALA A 81 12.63 0.57 8.95
CA ALA A 81 11.25 0.40 8.50
C ALA A 81 10.74 1.63 7.74
N SER A 82 9.79 1.41 6.85
CA SER A 82 8.96 2.48 6.29
C SER A 82 7.50 2.29 6.73
N TYR A 83 6.64 3.24 6.38
CA TYR A 83 5.20 3.16 6.63
C TYR A 83 4.48 2.28 5.59
N SER A 84 5.17 1.91 4.51
CA SER A 84 4.62 1.13 3.40
C SER A 84 4.22 -0.29 3.85
N SER A 85 3.08 -0.76 3.35
CA SER A 85 2.68 -2.16 3.53
C SER A 85 3.31 -3.04 2.44
N PRO A 86 3.65 -4.29 2.75
CA PRO A 86 4.18 -5.21 1.75
C PRO A 86 3.09 -5.82 0.87
N ILE A 87 3.50 -6.38 -0.26
CA ILE A 87 2.66 -7.19 -1.15
C ILE A 87 3.29 -8.57 -1.39
N ALA A 88 2.48 -9.58 -1.69
CA ALA A 88 2.95 -10.90 -2.11
C ALA A 88 2.40 -11.28 -3.49
N PHE A 89 3.23 -11.91 -4.31
CA PHE A 89 2.83 -12.37 -5.64
C PHE A 89 3.78 -13.43 -6.20
N GLY A 90 3.44 -13.99 -7.36
CA GLY A 90 4.16 -15.13 -7.94
C GLY A 90 3.69 -16.45 -7.34
N GLU A 91 4.34 -17.55 -7.73
CA GLU A 91 3.96 -18.92 -7.37
C GLU A 91 5.21 -19.80 -7.24
N GLY A 92 5.09 -20.90 -6.48
CA GLY A 92 6.15 -21.89 -6.33
C GLY A 92 7.49 -21.28 -5.88
N SER A 93 8.57 -21.62 -6.57
CA SER A 93 9.92 -21.10 -6.30
C SER A 93 10.07 -19.60 -6.59
N ALA A 94 9.19 -19.02 -7.41
CA ALA A 94 9.17 -17.61 -7.76
C ALA A 94 8.19 -16.78 -6.90
N ARG A 95 7.52 -17.40 -5.91
CA ARG A 95 6.68 -16.69 -4.94
C ARG A 95 7.55 -15.72 -4.15
N GLN A 96 7.17 -14.45 -4.13
CA GLN A 96 7.93 -13.38 -3.49
C GLN A 96 7.04 -12.44 -2.68
N VAL A 97 7.61 -11.91 -1.60
CA VAL A 97 7.06 -10.78 -0.84
C VAL A 97 7.91 -9.56 -1.09
N VAL A 98 7.30 -8.42 -1.36
CA VAL A 98 8.00 -7.17 -1.66
C VAL A 98 7.69 -6.13 -0.60
N PHE A 99 8.75 -5.54 -0.04
CA PHE A 99 8.70 -4.47 0.95
C PHE A 99 9.36 -3.23 0.37
N LEU A 100 8.85 -2.06 0.73
CA LEU A 100 9.58 -0.80 0.63
C LEU A 100 10.15 -0.47 2.02
N THR A 101 11.47 -0.50 2.17
CA THR A 101 12.19 -0.13 3.39
C THR A 101 12.71 1.32 3.28
N GLN A 102 13.46 1.81 4.26
CA GLN A 102 14.14 3.12 4.14
C GLN A 102 15.20 3.16 3.04
N GLN A 103 15.75 2.00 2.64
CA GLN A 103 16.81 1.91 1.66
C GLN A 103 16.27 1.64 0.25
N GLY A 104 15.05 1.09 0.13
CA GLY A 104 14.38 0.91 -1.14
C GLY A 104 13.47 -0.31 -1.17
N LEU A 105 13.19 -0.78 -2.38
CA LEU A 105 12.42 -2.00 -2.56
C LEU A 105 13.31 -3.22 -2.32
N VAL A 106 12.75 -4.21 -1.66
CA VAL A 106 13.36 -5.53 -1.51
C VAL A 106 12.32 -6.61 -1.74
N SER A 107 12.70 -7.59 -2.55
CA SER A 107 11.94 -8.82 -2.73
C SER A 107 12.61 -9.96 -1.99
N LEU A 108 11.81 -10.69 -1.23
CA LEU A 108 12.24 -11.83 -0.43
C LEU A 108 11.45 -13.09 -0.80
N LYS A 109 12.07 -14.24 -0.64
CA LYS A 109 11.39 -15.54 -0.64
C LYS A 109 10.63 -15.71 0.68
N PRO A 110 9.31 -15.94 0.68
CA PRO A 110 8.54 -15.99 1.93
C PRO A 110 8.95 -17.12 2.88
N SER A 111 9.46 -18.24 2.35
CA SER A 111 9.78 -19.42 3.15
C SER A 111 10.94 -19.23 4.12
N ASP A 112 11.92 -18.39 3.76
CA ASP A 112 13.19 -18.27 4.50
C ASP A 112 13.73 -16.83 4.60
N GLY A 113 13.05 -15.86 4.00
CA GLY A 113 13.47 -14.47 4.03
C GLY A 113 14.71 -14.16 3.18
N SER A 114 15.17 -15.09 2.33
CA SER A 114 16.30 -14.85 1.42
C SER A 114 15.93 -13.82 0.34
N VAL A 115 16.87 -12.94 0.02
CA VAL A 115 16.65 -11.82 -0.91
C VAL A 115 16.67 -12.32 -2.35
N PHE A 116 15.62 -12.06 -3.13
CA PHE A 116 15.65 -12.23 -4.58
C PHE A 116 16.37 -11.07 -5.26
N TRP A 117 15.92 -9.84 -5.00
CA TRP A 117 16.47 -8.62 -5.57
C TRP A 117 16.25 -7.42 -4.65
N LYS A 118 17.02 -6.37 -4.88
CA LYS A 118 16.87 -5.06 -4.23
C LYS A 118 16.91 -3.97 -5.28
N PHE A 119 16.16 -2.90 -5.04
CA PHE A 119 16.16 -1.71 -5.88
C PHE A 119 16.21 -0.45 -5.00
N PRO A 120 17.26 0.40 -5.11
CA PRO A 120 17.37 1.61 -4.30
C PRO A 120 16.25 2.62 -4.59
N LEU A 121 15.47 2.94 -3.56
CA LEU A 121 14.39 3.94 -3.59
C LEU A 121 14.38 4.66 -2.24
N VAL A 122 15.32 5.60 -2.07
CA VAL A 122 15.53 6.29 -0.78
C VAL A 122 14.70 7.57 -0.74
N ASP A 123 13.73 7.61 0.15
CA ASP A 123 13.05 8.84 0.52
C ASP A 123 13.85 9.60 1.58
N LYS A 124 14.30 10.80 1.25
CA LYS A 124 15.08 11.66 2.15
C LYS A 124 14.31 12.14 3.38
N LEU A 125 12.97 12.10 3.33
CA LEU A 125 12.11 12.40 4.48
C LEU A 125 11.86 11.18 5.38
N LEU A 126 12.24 9.97 4.93
CA LEU A 126 11.93 8.71 5.61
C LEU A 126 10.42 8.51 5.83
N GLU A 127 9.60 9.00 4.89
CA GLU A 127 8.13 9.07 4.96
C GLU A 127 7.45 8.19 3.89
N SER A 128 8.21 7.30 3.23
CA SER A 128 7.67 6.30 2.30
C SER A 128 6.53 5.50 2.94
N SER A 129 5.31 5.71 2.46
CA SER A 129 4.08 5.14 3.01
C SER A 129 3.18 4.46 1.97
N THR A 130 3.48 4.64 0.69
CA THR A 130 2.72 4.00 -0.38
C THR A 130 3.06 2.52 -0.50
N THR A 131 2.05 1.68 -0.59
CA THR A 131 2.24 0.24 -0.87
C THR A 131 2.62 0.08 -2.36
N PRO A 132 3.65 -0.72 -2.71
CA PRO A 132 3.96 -0.99 -4.10
C PRO A 132 2.76 -1.59 -4.84
N ALA A 133 2.52 -1.17 -6.07
CA ALA A 133 1.38 -1.59 -6.87
C ALA A 133 1.84 -2.44 -8.04
N ARG A 134 1.29 -3.65 -8.19
CA ARG A 134 1.58 -4.53 -9.32
C ARG A 134 0.55 -4.35 -10.44
N CYS A 135 1.04 -4.13 -11.66
CA CYS A 135 0.26 -4.02 -12.89
C CYS A 135 0.87 -4.96 -13.94
N GLY A 136 0.29 -6.14 -14.12
CA GLY A 136 0.88 -7.18 -14.98
C GLY A 136 2.27 -7.62 -14.49
N ASP A 137 3.27 -7.42 -15.34
CA ASP A 137 4.70 -7.66 -15.09
C ASP A 137 5.44 -6.39 -14.63
N ILE A 138 4.71 -5.35 -14.21
CA ILE A 138 5.30 -4.08 -13.74
C ILE A 138 4.99 -3.89 -12.27
N LEU A 139 5.99 -3.49 -11.51
CA LEU A 139 5.85 -3.01 -10.13
C LEU A 139 6.06 -1.51 -10.09
N VAL A 140 5.06 -0.77 -9.63
CA VAL A 140 5.15 0.67 -9.41
C VAL A 140 5.32 0.96 -7.93
N ALA A 141 6.31 1.79 -7.61
CA ALA A 141 6.52 2.29 -6.25
C ALA A 141 6.76 3.80 -6.28
N SER A 142 6.45 4.47 -5.17
CA SER A 142 6.55 5.91 -5.07
C SER A 142 7.02 6.35 -3.70
N SER A 143 7.78 7.43 -3.66
CA SER A 143 8.01 8.20 -2.46
C SER A 143 8.06 9.69 -2.75
N ILE A 144 8.12 10.46 -1.67
CA ILE A 144 7.88 11.89 -1.69
C ILE A 144 9.04 12.61 -2.34
N THR A 145 10.27 12.27 -1.97
CA THR A 145 11.46 12.95 -2.50
C THR A 145 12.12 12.21 -3.66
N TYR A 146 11.92 10.88 -3.78
CA TYR A 146 12.46 10.11 -4.90
C TYR A 146 11.61 10.26 -6.17
N GLY A 147 10.29 10.44 -6.01
CA GLY A 147 9.31 10.32 -7.08
C GLY A 147 8.84 8.89 -7.25
N SER A 148 8.42 8.54 -8.46
CA SER A 148 7.89 7.21 -8.78
C SER A 148 8.77 6.45 -9.76
N VAL A 149 8.76 5.12 -9.66
CA VAL A 149 9.44 4.20 -10.56
C VAL A 149 8.50 3.11 -11.02
N GLY A 150 8.72 2.63 -12.24
CA GLY A 150 8.19 1.36 -12.72
C GLY A 150 9.33 0.38 -12.92
N LEU A 151 9.24 -0.78 -12.28
CA LEU A 151 10.19 -1.87 -12.43
C LEU A 151 9.55 -2.98 -13.24
N HIS A 152 10.25 -3.47 -14.26
CA HIS A 152 9.88 -4.70 -14.94
C HIS A 152 10.21 -5.87 -14.02
N LEU A 153 9.22 -6.70 -13.73
CA LEU A 153 9.34 -7.95 -12.99
C LEU A 153 9.66 -9.06 -13.99
N GLU A 154 10.85 -9.62 -13.87
CA GLU A 154 11.35 -10.64 -14.78
C GLU A 154 11.86 -11.86 -14.01
N ASN A 155 12.18 -12.93 -14.74
CA ASN A 155 12.90 -14.07 -14.19
C ASN A 155 14.25 -14.16 -14.88
N LYS A 156 15.32 -14.19 -14.08
CA LYS A 156 16.69 -14.38 -14.54
C LYS A 156 17.25 -15.63 -13.87
N ASP A 157 17.66 -16.61 -14.67
CA ASP A 157 18.20 -17.89 -14.20
C ASP A 157 17.25 -18.59 -13.20
N ASP A 158 15.95 -18.70 -13.55
CA ASP A 158 14.88 -19.26 -12.72
C ASP A 158 14.68 -18.58 -11.35
N ARG A 159 15.16 -17.34 -11.22
CA ARG A 159 15.04 -16.52 -10.03
C ARG A 159 14.32 -15.21 -10.35
N PRO A 160 13.35 -14.76 -9.52
CA PRO A 160 12.80 -13.43 -9.64
C PRO A 160 13.88 -12.35 -9.68
N ALA A 161 13.72 -11.41 -10.59
CA ALA A 161 14.55 -10.23 -10.74
C ALA A 161 13.67 -9.02 -11.07
N ALA A 162 14.25 -7.82 -10.94
CA ALA A 162 13.58 -6.59 -11.32
C ALA A 162 14.59 -5.61 -11.94
N SER A 163 14.17 -4.90 -12.98
CA SER A 163 14.95 -3.87 -13.65
C SER A 163 14.13 -2.59 -13.82
N GLU A 164 14.77 -1.42 -13.76
CA GLU A 164 14.08 -0.15 -13.95
C GLU A 164 13.61 -0.01 -15.40
N MET A 165 12.32 0.25 -15.60
CA MET A 165 11.76 0.65 -16.89
C MET A 165 11.73 2.17 -17.04
N TRP A 166 11.33 2.85 -15.97
CA TRP A 166 11.21 4.30 -15.95
C TRP A 166 11.30 4.85 -14.54
N LYS A 167 11.70 6.12 -14.47
CA LYS A 167 11.67 6.96 -13.27
C LYS A 167 11.01 8.30 -13.61
N ASN A 168 10.16 8.78 -12.72
CA ASN A 168 9.53 10.09 -12.83
C ASN A 168 9.56 10.83 -11.49
N GLU A 169 10.42 11.83 -11.38
CA GLU A 169 10.63 12.62 -10.16
C GLU A 169 9.49 13.60 -9.84
N ALA A 170 8.63 13.88 -10.83
CA ALA A 170 7.47 14.75 -10.69
C ALA A 170 6.25 14.01 -10.16
N LEU A 171 6.18 12.69 -10.34
CA LEU A 171 5.11 11.85 -9.79
C LEU A 171 5.45 11.46 -8.35
N THR A 172 4.93 12.22 -7.39
CA THR A 172 5.27 12.07 -5.98
C THR A 172 4.01 11.74 -5.19
N SER A 173 3.75 10.45 -5.00
CA SER A 173 2.68 10.04 -4.10
C SER A 173 3.12 10.22 -2.65
N TYR A 174 2.24 10.81 -1.85
CA TYR A 174 2.50 11.10 -0.44
C TYR A 174 2.16 9.84 0.37
N PHE A 175 0.89 9.64 0.71
CA PHE A 175 0.38 8.44 1.38
C PHE A 175 -0.82 7.82 0.65
N SER A 176 -0.89 7.97 -0.68
CA SER A 176 -1.93 7.36 -1.52
C SER A 176 -1.36 6.21 -2.34
N THR A 177 -1.73 4.98 -2.00
CA THR A 177 -1.29 3.79 -2.74
C THR A 177 -1.79 3.83 -4.19
N PRO A 178 -0.91 3.71 -5.21
CA PRO A 178 -1.34 3.61 -6.60
C PRO A 178 -2.16 2.34 -6.85
N ILE A 179 -3.07 2.38 -7.82
CA ILE A 179 -3.92 1.24 -8.17
C ILE A 179 -3.76 0.88 -9.64
N ALA A 180 -3.51 -0.40 -9.90
CA ALA A 180 -3.54 -0.95 -11.25
C ALA A 180 -4.98 -1.22 -11.72
N VAL A 181 -5.29 -0.85 -12.96
CA VAL A 181 -6.52 -1.24 -13.66
C VAL A 181 -6.12 -1.96 -14.94
N GLY A 182 -6.56 -3.22 -15.07
CA GLY A 182 -6.06 -4.11 -16.12
C GLY A 182 -4.56 -4.42 -15.93
N THR A 183 -3.85 -4.50 -17.06
CA THR A 183 -2.41 -4.80 -17.13
C THR A 183 -1.54 -3.62 -17.54
N ASP A 184 -2.16 -2.50 -17.95
CA ASP A 184 -1.44 -1.42 -18.64
C ASP A 184 -1.62 -0.04 -18.00
N HIS A 185 -2.55 0.12 -17.05
CA HIS A 185 -2.88 1.44 -16.49
C HIS A 185 -2.70 1.51 -14.98
N ILE A 186 -2.06 2.57 -14.51
CA ILE A 186 -1.92 2.92 -13.10
C ILE A 186 -2.68 4.21 -12.82
N TYR A 187 -3.53 4.19 -11.81
CA TYR A 187 -4.16 5.37 -11.24
C TYR A 187 -3.43 5.77 -9.97
N MET A 188 -2.94 7.01 -9.92
CA MET A 188 -2.08 7.48 -8.85
C MET A 188 -2.52 8.87 -8.40
N VAL A 189 -2.65 9.05 -7.09
CA VAL A 189 -2.82 10.38 -6.49
C VAL A 189 -1.43 10.90 -6.09
N THR A 190 -1.03 12.03 -6.64
CA THR A 190 0.20 12.73 -6.25
C THR A 190 -0.13 13.91 -5.35
N GLY A 191 0.76 14.21 -4.41
CA GLY A 191 0.70 15.40 -3.58
C GLY A 191 1.67 16.47 -4.08
N THR A 192 1.62 17.65 -3.48
CA THR A 192 2.62 18.69 -3.75
C THR A 192 3.77 18.58 -2.77
N LYS A 193 5.02 18.57 -3.26
CA LYS A 193 6.23 18.57 -2.41
C LYS A 193 6.27 19.84 -1.53
N PRO A 194 6.51 19.72 -0.21
CA PRO A 194 6.85 20.88 0.61
C PRO A 194 8.10 21.60 0.06
N PRO A 195 8.23 22.93 0.19
CA PRO A 195 7.27 23.89 0.74
C PRO A 195 6.38 24.48 -0.35
N ALA A 196 5.22 23.87 -0.61
CA ALA A 196 4.25 24.42 -1.54
C ALA A 196 3.24 25.32 -0.82
N ILE A 197 3.06 26.54 -1.35
CA ILE A 197 2.10 27.53 -0.85
C ILE A 197 0.65 27.06 -1.07
N PHE A 198 0.42 26.27 -2.13
CA PHE A 198 -0.86 25.65 -2.45
C PHE A 198 -0.66 24.15 -2.68
N ASN A 199 -1.19 23.34 -1.77
CA ASN A 199 -1.20 21.90 -1.93
C ASN A 199 -2.42 21.51 -2.76
N GLN A 200 -2.17 20.72 -3.81
CA GLN A 200 -3.20 20.08 -4.60
C GLN A 200 -2.86 18.61 -4.75
N ALA A 201 -3.76 17.76 -4.27
CA ALA A 201 -3.78 16.35 -4.62
C ALA A 201 -4.28 16.20 -6.04
N LYS A 202 -3.53 15.49 -6.87
CA LYS A 202 -3.82 15.31 -8.30
C LYS A 202 -3.95 13.84 -8.61
N LEU A 203 -5.06 13.44 -9.21
CA LEU A 203 -5.26 12.11 -9.77
C LEU A 203 -4.72 12.06 -11.20
N HIS A 204 -3.86 11.09 -11.42
CA HIS A 204 -3.24 10.76 -12.69
C HIS A 204 -3.78 9.43 -13.22
N CYS A 205 -3.83 9.29 -14.55
CA CYS A 205 -3.93 8.02 -15.23
C CYS A 205 -2.63 7.83 -16.02
N LEU A 206 -1.84 6.83 -15.67
CA LEU A 206 -0.51 6.61 -16.19
C LEU A 206 -0.48 5.34 -17.04
N ASP A 207 0.25 5.39 -18.15
CA ASP A 207 0.72 4.19 -18.84
C ASP A 207 1.76 3.48 -17.95
N ALA A 208 1.48 2.23 -17.58
CA ALA A 208 2.30 1.48 -16.63
C ALA A 208 3.73 1.23 -17.15
N LYS A 209 3.91 1.10 -18.47
CA LYS A 209 5.20 0.80 -19.12
C LYS A 209 6.12 2.02 -19.22
N THR A 210 5.55 3.21 -19.24
CA THR A 210 6.32 4.44 -19.51
C THR A 210 6.26 5.46 -18.37
N GLY A 211 5.32 5.33 -17.43
CA GLY A 211 5.11 6.28 -16.34
C GLY A 211 4.63 7.65 -16.81
N LYS A 212 4.09 7.74 -18.03
CA LYS A 212 3.56 8.98 -18.63
C LYS A 212 2.06 9.09 -18.37
N ASP A 213 1.62 10.31 -18.09
CA ASP A 213 0.19 10.64 -18.06
C ASP A 213 -0.44 10.37 -19.44
N LEU A 214 -1.55 9.62 -19.42
CA LEU A 214 -2.41 9.38 -20.56
C LEU A 214 -3.46 10.49 -20.72
N TRP A 215 -3.82 11.14 -19.61
CA TRP A 215 -4.69 12.31 -19.64
C TRP A 215 -3.90 13.58 -20.01
N PRO A 216 -4.49 14.52 -20.76
CA PRO A 216 -3.83 15.80 -21.08
C PRO A 216 -3.46 16.63 -19.84
N LYS A 217 -4.27 16.51 -18.77
CA LYS A 217 -4.02 17.16 -17.48
C LYS A 217 -4.54 16.24 -16.36
N PRO A 218 -3.79 16.10 -15.25
CA PRO A 218 -4.28 15.39 -14.09
C PRO A 218 -5.43 16.15 -13.42
N LYS A 219 -6.33 15.41 -12.77
CA LYS A 219 -7.51 15.96 -12.10
C LYS A 219 -7.16 16.38 -10.67
N ILE A 220 -7.53 17.59 -10.25
CA ILE A 220 -7.43 17.98 -8.83
C ILE A 220 -8.55 17.29 -8.04
N VAL A 221 -8.18 16.57 -6.97
CA VAL A 221 -9.08 15.71 -6.17
C VAL A 221 -9.04 16.01 -4.67
N GLY A 222 -8.32 17.05 -4.26
CA GLY A 222 -8.18 17.46 -2.87
C GLY A 222 -7.05 18.47 -2.68
N GLN A 223 -6.84 18.89 -1.45
CA GLN A 223 -5.71 19.71 -1.03
C GLN A 223 -4.48 18.82 -0.77
N TYR A 224 -4.59 17.79 0.07
CA TYR A 224 -3.45 16.92 0.41
C TYR A 224 -3.62 15.49 -0.03
N HIS A 225 -4.84 14.96 0.03
CA HIS A 225 -5.05 13.53 -0.10
C HIS A 225 -6.37 13.14 -0.77
N ALA A 226 -6.31 11.99 -1.46
CA ALA A 226 -7.45 11.15 -1.76
C ALA A 226 -6.98 9.69 -1.77
N THR A 227 -7.83 8.79 -1.29
CA THR A 227 -7.58 7.34 -1.34
C THR A 227 -8.21 6.79 -2.61
N LEU A 228 -7.63 5.72 -3.18
CA LEU A 228 -8.26 4.95 -4.25
C LEU A 228 -8.54 3.53 -3.76
N LEU A 229 -9.62 2.93 -4.25
CA LEU A 229 -9.92 1.50 -4.18
C LEU A 229 -10.45 1.03 -5.52
N ARG A 230 -10.09 -0.19 -5.93
CA ARG A 230 -10.66 -0.84 -7.11
C ARG A 230 -11.78 -1.79 -6.68
N THR A 231 -12.94 -1.68 -7.30
CA THR A 231 -14.06 -2.60 -7.11
C THR A 231 -13.89 -3.86 -7.94
N GLY A 232 -14.70 -4.89 -7.67
CA GLY A 232 -14.66 -6.16 -8.43
C GLY A 232 -15.00 -6.02 -9.91
N ASP A 233 -15.87 -5.07 -10.26
CA ASP A 233 -16.23 -4.68 -11.63
C ASP A 233 -15.26 -3.64 -12.23
N SER A 234 -14.06 -3.50 -11.65
CA SER A 234 -12.97 -2.63 -12.10
C SER A 234 -13.22 -1.12 -12.04
N LYS A 235 -14.32 -0.65 -11.46
CA LYS A 235 -14.49 0.79 -11.16
C LYS A 235 -13.55 1.23 -10.06
N LEU A 236 -13.37 2.54 -9.93
CA LEU A 236 -12.59 3.13 -8.85
C LEU A 236 -13.50 3.87 -7.88
N LEU A 237 -13.35 3.57 -6.59
CA LEU A 237 -13.87 4.40 -5.51
C LEU A 237 -12.75 5.31 -5.05
N MET A 238 -13.00 6.60 -5.06
CA MET A 238 -12.09 7.62 -4.55
C MET A 238 -12.72 8.31 -3.35
N LEU A 239 -12.03 8.28 -2.21
CA LEU A 239 -12.42 9.06 -1.03
C LEU A 239 -11.52 10.28 -0.94
N GLU A 240 -12.09 11.44 -1.20
CA GLU A 240 -11.40 12.74 -1.05
C GLU A 240 -11.30 13.07 0.45
N GLU A 241 -10.27 13.82 0.86
CA GLU A 241 -10.06 14.15 2.28
C GLU A 241 -11.21 14.92 2.93
N ALA A 242 -12.02 15.60 2.11
CA ALA A 242 -13.23 16.26 2.56
C ALA A 242 -14.38 15.28 2.80
N GLY A 243 -14.18 13.95 2.72
CA GLY A 243 -15.21 12.94 2.97
C GLY A 243 -16.22 12.74 1.84
N ASN A 244 -15.88 13.19 0.62
CA ASN A 244 -16.67 12.87 -0.56
C ASN A 244 -16.19 11.53 -1.13
N LEU A 245 -17.12 10.60 -1.29
CA LEU A 245 -16.91 9.37 -2.04
C LEU A 245 -17.31 9.59 -3.49
N VAL A 246 -16.40 9.29 -4.42
CA VAL A 246 -16.59 9.44 -5.86
C VAL A 246 -16.41 8.08 -6.51
N LEU A 247 -17.39 7.67 -7.33
CA LEU A 247 -17.28 6.50 -8.18
C LEU A 247 -16.80 6.95 -9.57
N LEU A 248 -15.71 6.36 -10.05
CA LEU A 248 -15.08 6.70 -11.31
C LEU A 248 -15.13 5.52 -12.28
N ASP A 249 -15.33 5.85 -13.56
CA ASP A 249 -15.02 4.96 -14.68
C ASP A 249 -13.52 5.12 -14.98
N PRO A 250 -12.69 4.06 -14.93
CA PRO A 250 -11.26 4.17 -15.18
C PRO A 250 -10.96 4.24 -16.69
N ASP A 251 -11.45 5.27 -17.36
CA ASP A 251 -11.15 5.53 -18.76
C ASP A 251 -9.74 6.13 -18.92
N PRO A 252 -8.82 5.48 -19.66
CA PRO A 252 -7.47 6.01 -19.88
C PRO A 252 -7.44 7.29 -20.74
N LYS A 253 -8.53 7.63 -21.43
CA LYS A 253 -8.59 8.81 -22.32
C LYS A 253 -9.04 10.06 -21.58
N GLU A 254 -9.87 9.92 -20.54
CA GLU A 254 -10.41 11.06 -19.81
C GLU A 254 -10.84 10.72 -18.38
N TYR A 255 -10.93 11.76 -17.56
CA TYR A 255 -11.51 11.64 -16.23
C TYR A 255 -13.05 11.59 -16.29
N LYS A 256 -13.66 10.53 -15.77
CA LYS A 256 -15.11 10.31 -15.84
C LYS A 256 -15.71 9.91 -14.48
N GLU A 257 -16.40 10.86 -13.84
CA GLU A 257 -17.20 10.61 -12.64
C GLU A 257 -18.54 9.96 -13.01
N LEU A 258 -18.87 8.87 -12.31
CA LEU A 258 -20.15 8.18 -12.44
C LEU A 258 -21.13 8.58 -11.33
N ALA A 259 -20.62 8.80 -10.12
CA ALA A 259 -21.42 9.23 -8.98
C ALA A 259 -20.54 9.93 -7.92
N ARG A 260 -21.17 10.74 -7.07
CA ARG A 260 -20.52 11.44 -5.97
C ARG A 260 -21.49 11.58 -4.80
N SER A 261 -21.01 11.35 -3.59
CA SER A 261 -21.79 11.57 -2.36
C SER A 261 -20.88 12.00 -1.20
N LYS A 262 -21.42 12.82 -0.30
CA LYS A 262 -20.77 13.14 0.98
C LYS A 262 -21.08 12.03 1.97
N VAL A 263 -20.07 11.32 2.44
CA VAL A 263 -20.27 10.11 3.25
C VAL A 263 -19.69 10.19 4.66
N CYS A 264 -18.76 11.12 4.91
CA CYS A 264 -18.20 11.37 6.24
C CYS A 264 -17.64 12.81 6.36
N GLY A 265 -17.11 13.14 7.53
CA GLY A 265 -16.33 14.35 7.77
C GLY A 265 -14.96 14.36 7.08
N HIS A 266 -14.05 15.20 7.58
CA HIS A 266 -12.67 15.21 7.11
C HIS A 266 -11.98 13.88 7.46
N THR A 267 -11.19 13.32 6.53
CA THR A 267 -10.52 12.04 6.75
C THR A 267 -9.26 11.86 5.90
N TRP A 268 -8.24 11.21 6.47
CA TRP A 268 -7.11 10.65 5.73
C TRP A 268 -7.08 9.11 5.79
N ALA A 269 -8.15 8.51 6.30
CA ALA A 269 -8.22 7.07 6.46
C ALA A 269 -8.55 6.39 5.13
N HIS A 270 -7.82 5.32 4.80
CA HIS A 270 -8.22 4.44 3.71
C HIS A 270 -9.54 3.73 4.06
N PRO A 271 -10.53 3.75 3.18
CA PRO A 271 -11.75 2.97 3.39
C PRO A 271 -11.46 1.48 3.24
N ALA A 272 -12.30 0.64 3.85
CA ALA A 272 -12.24 -0.81 3.67
C ALA A 272 -13.47 -1.28 2.90
N LEU A 273 -13.28 -2.05 1.83
CA LEU A 273 -14.36 -2.63 1.04
C LEU A 273 -14.39 -4.14 1.28
N ALA A 274 -15.50 -4.66 1.80
CA ALA A 274 -15.69 -6.09 2.02
C ALA A 274 -17.17 -6.48 1.89
N ASN A 275 -17.45 -7.54 1.13
CA ASN A 275 -18.80 -8.13 0.99
C ASN A 275 -19.88 -7.08 0.67
N GLY A 276 -19.64 -6.26 -0.36
CA GLY A 276 -20.58 -5.21 -0.81
C GLY A 276 -20.74 -4.03 0.15
N ARG A 277 -19.96 -3.96 1.24
CA ARG A 277 -19.99 -2.87 2.23
C ARG A 277 -18.68 -2.09 2.22
N LEU A 278 -18.81 -0.77 2.20
CA LEU A 278 -17.70 0.16 2.36
C LEU A 278 -17.71 0.72 3.78
N TYR A 279 -16.61 0.55 4.49
CA TYR A 279 -16.39 1.12 5.81
C TYR A 279 -15.51 2.36 5.64
N VAL A 280 -16.05 3.51 6.00
CA VAL A 280 -15.35 4.79 6.03
C VAL A 280 -15.25 5.26 7.48
N ARG A 281 -14.23 6.04 7.81
CA ARG A 281 -14.12 6.66 9.14
C ARG A 281 -13.68 8.10 9.02
N ASP A 282 -14.06 8.90 10.00
CA ASP A 282 -13.50 10.22 10.26
C ASP A 282 -13.01 10.30 11.72
N ASP A 283 -12.87 11.50 12.26
CA ASP A 283 -12.41 11.74 13.63
C ASP A 283 -13.46 11.40 14.71
N LYS A 284 -14.71 11.13 14.31
CA LYS A 284 -15.84 10.95 15.23
C LYS A 284 -16.44 9.56 15.17
N GLU A 285 -16.51 8.97 13.98
CA GLU A 285 -17.27 7.75 13.77
C GLU A 285 -16.70 6.84 12.67
N VAL A 286 -17.18 5.58 12.68
CA VAL A 286 -17.01 4.62 11.60
C VAL A 286 -18.38 4.38 10.98
N ILE A 287 -18.50 4.59 9.68
CA ILE A 287 -19.74 4.52 8.92
C ILE A 287 -19.65 3.34 7.97
N CYS A 288 -20.71 2.52 7.94
CA CYS A 288 -20.85 1.41 7.01
C CYS A 288 -21.87 1.77 5.93
N LEU A 289 -21.41 1.80 4.68
CA LEU A 289 -22.24 2.06 3.51
C LEU A 289 -22.45 0.76 2.74
N GLN A 290 -23.69 0.46 2.39
CA GLN A 290 -24.00 -0.64 1.49
C GLN A 290 -23.91 -0.15 0.04
N LEU A 291 -23.07 -0.78 -0.78
CA LEU A 291 -22.85 -0.40 -2.18
C LEU A 291 -23.68 -1.22 -3.17
N GLU A 292 -24.05 -2.45 -2.82
CA GLU A 292 -24.94 -3.28 -3.62
C GLU A 292 -26.40 -2.99 -3.23
N PRO A 293 -27.32 -2.76 -4.19
CA PRO A 293 -28.75 -2.84 -3.89
C PRO A 293 -29.03 -4.23 -3.32
N ASN A 294 -29.85 -4.34 -2.27
CA ASN A 294 -30.37 -5.64 -1.85
C ASN A 294 -30.88 -6.35 -3.11
N SER A 295 -30.28 -7.50 -3.47
CA SER A 295 -31.00 -8.45 -4.29
C SER A 295 -32.29 -8.69 -3.53
N LYS A 296 -33.41 -8.26 -4.12
CA LYS A 296 -34.72 -8.57 -3.56
C LYS A 296 -34.73 -10.08 -3.37
N SER A 297 -34.95 -10.50 -2.13
CA SER A 297 -35.52 -11.80 -1.85
C SER A 297 -36.88 -11.76 -2.53
N ASP A 298 -36.98 -12.42 -3.69
CA ASP A 298 -38.27 -12.91 -4.17
C ASP A 298 -38.77 -14.03 -3.25
#